data_AF-A0A4Y4AVC8-F1
#
_entry.id   AF-A0A4Y4AVC8-F1
#
_cell.length_a   1.000
_cell.length_b   1.000
_cell.length_c   1.000
_cell.angle_alpha   90.00
_cell.angle_beta   90.00
_cell.angle_gamma   90.00
#
_symmetry.space_group_name_H-M   'P 1'
#
loop_
_entity.id
_entity.type
_entity.pdbx_description
1 polymer ?
#
loop_
_entity_poly.entity_id
_entity_poly.type
_entity_poly.pdbx_seq_one_letter_code
_entity_poly.pdbx_strand_id
1 'polypeptide(L)'
;MKTVVKTFIITFLCLLVTIIFAGGGHGTYIPAKIIFPFTMLLANLNREINLIGFTLALIQIPIYSQILISKPKWKYFLFGIHLFALALCFYFNNDSF
;
A
#
# COMPACT_ATOMS: atom_id res chain seq x y z
N MET A 1 -22.92 2.29 8.88
CA MET A 1 -22.02 2.13 7.71
C MET A 1 -21.38 0.75 7.75
N LYS A 2 -21.54 -0.07 6.70
CA LYS A 2 -20.93 -1.42 6.60
C LYS A 2 -19.40 -1.31 6.69
N THR A 3 -18.73 -2.26 7.35
CA THR A 3 -17.27 -2.24 7.57
C THR A 3 -16.47 -2.07 6.27
N VAL A 4 -16.93 -2.70 5.19
CA VAL A 4 -16.38 -2.57 3.83
C VAL A 4 -16.38 -1.12 3.34
N VAL A 5 -17.48 -0.38 3.54
CA VAL A 5 -17.55 1.04 3.13
C VAL A 5 -16.56 1.88 3.92
N LYS A 6 -16.40 1.60 5.22
CA LYS A 6 -15.39 2.29 6.05
C LYS A 6 -13.97 2.06 5.51
N THR A 7 -13.65 0.83 5.13
CA THR A 7 -12.29 0.49 4.66
C THR A 7 -11.98 1.12 3.31
N PHE A 8 -12.96 1.24 2.41
CA PHE A 8 -12.77 1.96 1.14
C PHE A 8 -12.55 3.46 1.36
N ILE A 9 -13.28 4.10 2.29
CA ILE A 9 -13.05 5.50 2.66
C ILE A 9 -11.64 5.69 3.21
N ILE A 10 -11.20 4.83 4.14
CA ILE A 10 -9.84 4.86 4.69
C ILE A 10 -8.80 4.69 3.57
N THR A 11 -9.03 3.75 2.66
CA THR A 11 -8.12 3.51 1.52
C THR A 11 -7.99 4.75 0.65
N PHE A 12 -9.10 5.40 0.32
CA PHE A 12 -9.11 6.62 -0.47
C PHE A 12 -8.38 7.77 0.24
N LEU A 13 -8.61 7.97 1.55
CA LEU A 13 -7.89 8.99 2.31
C LEU A 13 -6.38 8.71 2.36
N CYS A 14 -6.00 7.46 2.58
CA CYS A 14 -4.61 7.02 2.52
C CYS A 14 -3.99 7.30 1.15
N LEU A 15 -4.69 6.98 0.05
CA LEU A 15 -4.23 7.28 -1.30
C LEU A 15 -4.02 8.79 -1.51
N LEU A 16 -4.96 9.63 -1.07
CA LEU A 16 -4.81 11.09 -1.16
C LEU A 16 -3.55 11.57 -0.44
N VAL A 17 -3.31 11.09 0.78
CA VAL A 17 -2.07 11.42 1.51
C VAL A 17 -0.84 11.01 0.70
N THR A 18 -0.80 9.79 0.15
CA THR A 18 0.36 9.33 -0.62
C THR A 18 0.58 10.15 -1.90
N ILE A 19 -0.49 10.56 -2.59
CA ILE A 19 -0.41 11.35 -3.83
C ILE A 19 0.09 12.77 -3.53
N ILE A 20 -0.40 13.40 -2.45
CA ILE A 20 0.04 14.73 -2.04
C ILE A 20 1.55 14.75 -1.79
N PHE A 21 2.07 13.75 -1.06
CA PHE A 21 3.50 13.66 -0.78
C PHE A 21 4.34 13.29 -2.00
N ALA A 22 3.81 12.48 -2.92
CA ALA A 22 4.49 12.15 -4.18
C ALA A 22 4.66 13.37 -5.10
N GLY A 23 3.87 14.44 -4.92
CA GLY A 23 4.06 15.71 -5.62
C GLY A 23 4.09 15.60 -7.14
N GLY A 24 3.29 14.69 -7.71
CA GLY A 24 3.26 14.45 -9.16
C GLY A 24 4.52 13.81 -9.76
N GLY A 25 5.38 13.18 -8.95
CA GLY A 25 6.63 12.55 -9.41
C GLY A 25 7.90 13.19 -8.87
N HIS A 26 7.79 14.36 -8.25
CA HIS A 26 8.95 15.13 -7.75
C HIS A 26 9.06 15.15 -6.22
N GLY A 27 8.08 14.58 -5.52
CA GLY A 27 8.03 14.55 -4.06
C GLY A 27 8.64 13.27 -3.48
N THR A 28 8.16 12.89 -2.30
CA THR A 28 8.60 11.67 -1.61
C THR A 28 7.54 10.58 -1.66
N TYR A 29 7.97 9.37 -2.00
CA TYR A 29 7.11 8.18 -1.97
C TYR A 29 7.20 7.43 -0.64
N ILE A 30 7.85 7.98 0.39
CA ILE A 30 7.95 7.33 1.71
C ILE A 30 6.56 6.97 2.26
N PRO A 31 5.54 7.86 2.26
CA PRO A 31 4.20 7.48 2.71
C PRO A 31 3.59 6.36 1.86
N ALA A 32 3.82 6.37 0.54
CA ALA A 32 3.34 5.32 -0.36
C ALA A 32 3.99 3.97 -0.03
N LYS A 33 5.30 3.94 0.25
CA LYS A 33 6.04 2.73 0.64
C LYS A 33 5.58 2.18 1.98
N ILE A 34 5.25 3.07 2.93
CA ILE A 34 4.77 2.68 4.26
C ILE A 34 3.34 2.12 4.18
N ILE A 35 2.46 2.78 3.45
CA ILE A 35 1.02 2.47 3.45
C ILE A 35 0.69 1.38 2.43
N PHE A 36 1.30 1.40 1.24
CA PHE A 36 1.03 0.49 0.12
C PHE A 36 2.31 -0.20 -0.37
N PRO A 37 3.00 -0.99 0.49
CA PRO A 37 4.30 -1.56 0.14
C PRO A 37 4.21 -2.52 -1.04
N PHE A 38 3.13 -3.28 -1.25
CA PHE A 38 3.08 -4.17 -2.43
C PHE A 38 2.98 -3.39 -3.74
N THR A 39 2.23 -2.30 -3.77
CA THR A 39 2.16 -1.40 -4.92
C THR A 39 3.53 -0.80 -5.20
N MET A 40 4.21 -0.30 -4.16
CA MET A 40 5.52 0.32 -4.33
C MET A 40 6.62 -0.69 -4.67
N LEU A 41 6.54 -1.91 -4.16
CA LEU A 41 7.48 -2.98 -4.53
C LEU A 41 7.34 -3.32 -6.01
N LEU A 42 6.10 -3.47 -6.49
CA LEU A 42 5.83 -3.71 -7.90
C LEU A 42 6.28 -2.52 -8.77
N ALA A 43 6.06 -1.30 -8.30
CA ALA A 43 6.52 -0.10 -8.99
C ALA A 43 8.05 -0.01 -9.06
N ASN A 44 8.75 -0.41 -7.99
CA ASN A 44 10.21 -0.46 -7.97
C ASN A 44 10.76 -1.46 -9.00
N LEU A 45 10.14 -2.64 -9.09
CA LEU A 45 10.53 -3.68 -10.03
C LEU A 45 10.24 -3.31 -11.49
N ASN A 46 9.09 -2.65 -11.75
CA ASN A 46 8.66 -2.28 -13.10
C ASN A 46 9.10 -0.89 -13.55
N ARG A 47 9.65 -0.06 -12.65
CA ARG A 47 9.97 1.36 -12.85
C ARG A 47 8.77 2.24 -13.19
N GLU A 48 7.56 1.80 -12.87
CA GLU A 48 6.33 2.57 -13.05
C GLU A 48 5.21 2.10 -12.11
N ILE A 49 4.32 3.02 -11.71
CA ILE A 49 3.07 2.66 -11.03
C ILE A 49 2.02 2.39 -12.11
N ASN A 50 1.97 1.14 -12.59
CA ASN A 50 1.01 0.72 -13.60
C ASN A 50 -0.37 0.35 -13.01
N LEU A 51 -1.30 -0.02 -13.89
CA LEU A 51 -2.68 -0.36 -13.52
C LEU A 51 -2.76 -1.49 -12.47
N ILE A 52 -1.84 -2.46 -12.53
CA ILE A 52 -1.79 -3.57 -11.56
C ILE A 52 -1.40 -3.01 -10.18
N GLY A 53 -0.35 -2.19 -10.12
CA GLY A 53 0.08 -1.53 -8.88
C GLY A 53 -1.02 -0.65 -8.29
N PHE A 54 -1.72 0.11 -9.12
CA PHE A 54 -2.84 0.95 -8.69
C PHE A 54 -3.99 0.12 -8.13
N THR A 55 -4.34 -0.98 -8.79
CA THR A 55 -5.37 -1.91 -8.33
C THR A 55 -5.00 -2.52 -6.99
N LEU A 56 -3.74 -2.91 -6.80
CA LEU A 56 -3.23 -3.40 -5.51
C LEU A 56 -3.44 -2.37 -4.39
N ALA A 57 -3.16 -1.09 -4.64
CA ALA A 57 -3.32 -0.05 -3.62
C ALA A 57 -4.79 0.10 -3.19
N LEU A 58 -5.72 0.01 -4.15
CA LEU A 58 -7.16 0.10 -3.88
C LEU A 58 -7.70 -1.07 -3.06
N ILE A 59 -7.13 -2.27 -3.21
CA ILE A 59 -7.66 -3.49 -2.57
C ILE A 59 -6.88 -3.92 -1.33
N GLN A 60 -5.65 -3.43 -1.11
CA GLN A 60 -4.79 -3.88 -0.01
C GLN A 60 -5.46 -3.73 1.37
N ILE A 61 -5.93 -2.52 1.70
CA ILE A 61 -6.57 -2.24 3.00
C ILE A 61 -7.91 -2.99 3.15
N PRO A 62 -8.81 -3.01 2.15
CA PRO A 62 -10.02 -3.83 2.20
C PRO A 62 -9.73 -5.32 2.42
N ILE A 63 -8.73 -5.89 1.73
CA ILE A 63 -8.33 -7.29 1.90
C ILE A 63 -7.80 -7.53 3.32
N TYR A 64 -6.90 -6.67 3.82
CA TYR A 64 -6.41 -6.78 5.19
C TYR A 64 -7.55 -6.75 6.20
N SER A 65 -8.49 -5.81 6.05
CA SER A 65 -9.63 -5.72 6.95
C SER A 65 -10.49 -6.98 6.90
N GLN A 66 -10.79 -7.49 5.70
CA GLN A 66 -11.59 -8.70 5.54
C GLN A 66 -10.92 -9.91 6.19
N ILE A 67 -9.60 -10.09 5.98
CA ILE A 67 -8.83 -11.17 6.61
C ILE A 67 -8.87 -11.03 8.14
N LEU A 68 -8.73 -9.81 8.68
CA LEU A 68 -8.76 -9.59 10.13
C LEU A 68 -10.14 -9.81 10.76
N ILE A 69 -11.22 -9.51 10.04
CA ILE A 69 -12.59 -9.81 10.48
C ILE A 69 -12.79 -11.33 10.56
N SER A 70 -12.36 -12.07 9.53
CA SER A 70 -12.52 -13.53 9.48
C SER A 70 -11.53 -14.27 10.37
N LYS A 71 -10.31 -13.74 10.54
CA LYS A 71 -9.18 -14.38 11.24
C LYS A 71 -8.39 -13.37 12.08
N PRO A 72 -8.93 -12.90 13.22
CA PRO A 72 -8.29 -11.84 14.02
C PRO A 72 -6.85 -12.16 14.48
N LYS A 73 -6.55 -13.45 14.72
CA LYS A 73 -5.22 -13.92 15.13
C LYS A 73 -4.16 -13.73 14.04
N TRP A 74 -4.56 -13.54 12.78
CA TRP A 74 -3.65 -13.33 11.65
C TRP A 74 -3.06 -11.92 11.60
N LYS A 75 -3.40 -11.03 12.55
CA LYS A 75 -2.83 -9.68 12.61
C LYS A 75 -1.30 -9.65 12.63
N TYR A 76 -0.65 -10.57 13.35
CA TYR A 76 0.81 -10.63 13.40
C TYR A 76 1.41 -11.13 12.09
N PHE A 77 0.73 -12.07 11.42
CA PHE A 77 1.14 -12.57 10.12
C PHE A 77 1.02 -11.50 9.04
N LEU A 78 -0.13 -10.81 8.95
CA LEU A 78 -0.33 -9.70 8.02
C LEU A 78 0.66 -8.56 8.27
N PHE A 79 0.87 -8.20 9.54
CA PHE A 79 1.86 -7.20 9.90
C PHE A 79 3.28 -7.62 9.48
N GLY A 80 3.64 -8.89 9.71
CA GLY A 80 4.91 -9.45 9.27
C GLY A 80 5.11 -9.38 7.76
N ILE A 81 4.11 -9.79 6.96
CA ILE A 81 4.18 -9.68 5.49
C ILE A 81 4.27 -8.21 5.06
N HIS A 82 3.50 -7.32 5.68
CA HIS A 82 3.52 -5.89 5.35
C HIS A 82 4.89 -5.26 5.61
N LEU A 83 5.49 -5.55 6.78
CA LEU A 83 6.85 -5.12 7.11
C LEU A 83 7.89 -5.72 6.18
N PHE A 84 7.73 -6.98 5.81
CA PHE A 84 8.63 -7.64 4.87
C PHE A 84 8.57 -6.97 3.49
N ALA A 85 7.37 -6.70 2.97
CA ALA A 85 7.19 -5.98 1.72
C ALA A 85 7.76 -4.55 1.79
N LEU A 86 7.58 -3.86 2.92
CA LEU A 86 8.16 -2.54 3.17
C LEU A 86 9.69 -2.59 3.15
N ALA A 87 10.31 -3.57 3.81
CA ALA A 87 11.76 -3.76 3.77
C ALA A 87 12.26 -4.00 2.34
N LEU A 88 11.55 -4.84 1.56
CA LEU A 88 11.87 -5.06 0.16
C LEU A 88 11.73 -3.79 -0.69
N CYS A 89 10.73 -2.95 -0.44
CA CYS A 89 10.60 -1.65 -1.12
C CYS A 89 11.84 -0.78 -0.93
N PHE A 90 12.32 -0.65 0.30
CA PHE A 90 13.51 0.15 0.60
C PHE A 90 14.80 -0.51 0.10
N TYR A 91 14.83 -1.83 0.00
CA TYR A 91 15.97 -2.56 -0.57
C TYR A 91 16.08 -2.39 -2.08
N PHE A 92 14.99 -2.56 -2.83
CA PHE A 92 14.94 -2.43 -4.29
C PHE A 92 14.75 -0.99 -4.77
N ASN A 93 15.08 -0.01 -3.95
CA ASN A 93 14.82 1.39 -4.21
C ASN A 93 15.44 1.82 -5.56
N ASN A 94 14.60 2.13 -6.54
CA ASN A 94 15.06 2.67 -7.81
C ASN A 94 15.03 4.20 -7.75
N ASP A 95 15.75 4.88 -8.63
CA ASP A 95 15.84 6.35 -8.61
C ASP A 95 14.50 7.06 -8.88
N SER A 96 13.45 6.30 -9.26
CA SER A 96 12.13 6.82 -9.62
C SER A 96 11.19 6.96 -8.43
N PHE A 97 11.40 6.23 -7.32
CA PHE A 97 10.47 6.19 -6.19
C PHE A 97 11.17 6.13 -4.84
#